data_AF-A0A1W0WI80-F1
#
_entry.id   AF-A0A1W0WI80-F1
#
_cell.length_a   1.000
_cell.length_b   1.000
_cell.length_c   1.000
_cell.angle_alpha   90.00
_cell.angle_beta   90.00
_cell.angle_gamma   90.00
#
_symmetry.space_group_name_H-M   'P 1'
#
loop_
_entity.id
_entity.type
_entity.pdbx_description
1 polymer ?
#
loop_
_entity_poly.entity_id
_entity_poly.type
_entity_poly.pdbx_seq_one_letter_code
_entity_poly.pdbx_strand_id
1 'polypeptide(L)'
;AAIIGAGVWAEESDGQGIACCTSGSGEHLIRANLAREVCKSLIHDESALLADVLSEKFFSSVTPGSGDRFMGGLLLQTSNWKSTGKGFLHVFHNTPTLCWAMASTNREKAKAEMSYNIHSNLSSKPSVITLGYSA
;
A
#
# COMPACT_ATOMS: atom_id res chain seq x y z
N ALA A 1 -2.49 12.24 8.45
CA ALA A 1 -3.06 11.98 7.11
C ALA A 1 -3.32 13.25 6.26
N ALA A 2 -3.01 14.47 6.72
CA ALA A 2 -3.33 15.71 5.98
C ALA A 2 -2.24 16.19 5.01
N ILE A 3 -1.12 15.47 4.91
CA ILE A 3 0.01 15.87 4.06
C ILE A 3 -0.13 15.18 2.70
N ILE A 4 -0.15 16.00 1.65
CA ILE A 4 -0.24 15.57 0.25
C ILE A 4 0.88 14.57 -0.05
N GLY A 5 0.51 13.41 -0.60
CA GLY A 5 1.44 12.35 -1.00
C GLY A 5 1.95 11.45 0.12
N ALA A 6 1.84 11.85 1.38
CA ALA A 6 2.23 11.00 2.51
C ALA A 6 1.09 10.04 2.91
N GLY A 7 -0.11 10.59 3.10
CA GLY A 7 -1.27 9.85 3.62
C GLY A 7 -2.10 9.15 2.55
N VAL A 8 -2.30 9.81 1.41
CA VAL A 8 -3.04 9.27 0.27
C VAL A 8 -2.42 9.74 -1.04
N TRP A 9 -2.58 8.94 -2.08
CA TRP A 9 -2.27 9.32 -3.46
C TRP A 9 -3.16 8.54 -4.43
N ALA A 10 -3.47 9.14 -5.57
CA ALA A 10 -4.14 8.45 -6.67
C ALA A 10 -3.71 9.09 -7.99
N GLU A 11 -3.48 8.26 -9.00
CA GLU A 11 -3.11 8.69 -10.35
C GLU A 11 -3.52 7.64 -11.39
N GLU A 12 -3.69 8.10 -12.64
CA GLU A 12 -4.00 7.26 -13.80
C GLU A 12 -3.00 7.60 -14.91
N SER A 13 -2.44 6.58 -15.56
CA SER A 13 -1.57 6.71 -16.73
C SER A 13 -1.80 5.55 -17.69
N ASP A 14 -1.99 5.85 -18.97
CA ASP A 14 -2.08 4.84 -20.05
C ASP A 14 -3.06 3.69 -19.77
N GLY A 15 -4.21 4.02 -19.16
CA GLY A 15 -5.24 3.05 -18.79
C GLY A 15 -4.94 2.25 -17.52
N GLN A 16 -3.79 2.47 -16.87
CA GLN A 16 -3.48 1.96 -15.54
C GLN A 16 -3.89 2.99 -14.48
N GLY A 17 -4.66 2.56 -13.48
CA GLY A 17 -5.04 3.39 -12.34
C GLY A 17 -4.43 2.84 -11.06
N ILE A 18 -3.83 3.71 -10.25
CA ILE A 18 -3.27 3.35 -8.95
C ILE A 18 -3.77 4.30 -7.87
N ALA A 19 -4.10 3.78 -6.70
CA ALA A 19 -4.44 4.59 -5.53
C ALA A 19 -3.88 3.94 -4.27
N CYS A 20 -3.37 4.75 -3.34
CA CYS A 20 -2.77 4.27 -2.10
C CYS A 20 -3.27 5.12 -0.93
N CYS A 21 -3.56 4.47 0.19
CA CYS A 21 -3.73 5.12 1.48
C CYS A 21 -2.83 4.47 2.53
N THR A 22 -2.27 5.27 3.42
CA THR A 22 -1.29 4.83 4.41
C THR A 22 -1.74 5.14 5.84
N SER A 23 -1.18 4.37 6.77
CA SER A 23 -1.35 4.47 8.22
C SER A 23 -0.05 4.06 8.91
N GLY A 24 0.12 4.41 10.19
CA GLY A 24 1.33 4.14 10.96
C GLY A 24 1.99 5.41 11.52
N SER A 25 3.31 5.39 11.66
CA SER A 25 4.10 6.48 12.24
C SER A 25 4.10 7.70 11.31
N GLY A 26 3.21 8.67 11.57
CA GLY A 26 2.95 9.80 10.68
C GLY A 26 4.20 10.57 10.24
N GLU A 27 5.15 10.80 11.15
CA GLU A 27 6.41 11.46 10.81
C GLU A 27 7.23 10.69 9.76
N HIS A 28 7.34 9.36 9.92
CA HIS A 28 8.06 8.52 8.97
C HIS A 28 7.35 8.47 7.60
N LEU A 29 6.02 8.38 7.60
CA LEU A 29 5.21 8.42 6.37
C LEU A 29 5.39 9.75 5.62
N ILE A 30 5.45 10.86 6.36
CA ILE A 30 5.65 12.22 5.80
C ILE A 30 7.05 12.34 5.21
N ARG A 31 8.10 11.94 5.96
CA ARG A 31 9.49 11.98 5.48
C ARG A 31 9.69 11.16 4.21
N ALA A 32 9.07 9.98 4.15
CA ALA A 32 9.14 9.09 2.99
C ALA A 32 8.22 9.49 1.83
N ASN A 33 7.28 10.42 2.04
CA ASN A 33 6.22 10.75 1.09
C ASN A 33 5.52 9.47 0.55
N LEU A 34 5.21 8.54 1.47
CA LEU A 34 5.09 7.12 1.15
C LEU A 34 4.02 6.80 0.10
N ALA A 35 2.80 7.33 0.26
CA ALA A 35 1.70 7.00 -0.65
C ALA A 35 2.04 7.35 -2.11
N ARG A 36 2.64 8.53 -2.33
CA ARG A 36 3.05 9.00 -3.65
C ARG A 36 4.21 8.21 -4.23
N GLU A 37 5.26 7.97 -3.44
CA GLU A 37 6.45 7.28 -3.94
C GLU A 37 6.17 5.82 -4.27
N VAL A 38 5.31 5.15 -3.50
CA VAL A 38 4.87 3.79 -3.81
C VAL A 38 4.05 3.76 -5.10
N CYS A 39 3.06 4.66 -5.26
CA CYS A 39 2.26 4.71 -6.49
C CYS A 39 3.13 4.95 -7.73
N LYS A 40 3.99 5.96 -7.68
CA LYS A 40 4.89 6.30 -8.80
C LYS A 40 5.83 5.17 -9.19
N SER A 41 6.32 4.41 -8.21
CA SER A 41 7.24 3.31 -8.46
C SER A 41 6.54 2.10 -9.10
N LEU A 42 5.22 1.98 -8.94
CA LEU A 42 4.45 0.80 -9.36
C LEU A 42 3.55 1.03 -10.57
N ILE A 43 3.18 2.28 -10.90
CA ILE A 43 2.29 2.56 -12.04
C ILE A 43 2.96 2.35 -13.41
N HIS A 44 4.29 2.33 -13.46
CA HIS A 44 5.02 2.16 -14.73
C HIS A 44 5.90 0.91 -14.79
N ASP A 45 5.99 0.16 -13.68
CA ASP A 45 6.88 -0.98 -13.56
C ASP A 45 6.10 -2.22 -13.09
N GLU A 46 5.73 -3.07 -14.04
CA GLU A 46 5.04 -4.34 -13.77
C GLU A 46 5.96 -5.38 -13.08
N SER A 47 7.28 -5.17 -13.13
CA SER A 47 8.26 -6.06 -12.51
C SER A 47 8.57 -5.67 -11.05
N ALA A 48 8.23 -4.44 -10.65
CA ALA A 48 8.47 -3.95 -9.31
C ALA A 48 7.60 -4.69 -8.28
N LEU A 49 8.26 -5.29 -7.29
CA LEU A 49 7.58 -5.91 -6.16
C LEU A 49 7.28 -4.85 -5.10
N LEU A 50 6.02 -4.75 -4.68
CA LEU A 50 5.59 -3.80 -3.63
C LEU A 50 6.45 -3.91 -2.36
N ALA A 51 6.85 -5.12 -1.96
CA ALA A 51 7.70 -5.30 -0.77
C ALA A 51 9.08 -4.63 -0.91
N ASP A 52 9.66 -4.65 -2.11
CA ASP A 52 10.96 -4.05 -2.39
C ASP A 52 10.85 -2.54 -2.46
N VAL A 53 9.81 -2.03 -3.14
CA VAL A 53 9.49 -0.59 -3.18
C VAL A 53 9.26 -0.05 -1.77
N LEU A 54 8.47 -0.75 -0.94
CA LEU A 54 8.26 -0.36 0.46
C LEU A 54 9.58 -0.36 1.24
N SER A 55 10.44 -1.35 1.00
CA SER A 55 11.72 -1.44 1.69
C SER A 55 12.65 -0.30 1.33
N GLU A 56 12.73 0.02 0.04
CA GLU A 56 13.51 1.13 -0.49
C GLU A 56 12.94 2.47 -0.02
N LYS A 57 11.67 2.77 -0.31
CA LYS A 57 11.10 4.11 -0.09
C LYS A 57 10.86 4.43 1.39
N PHE A 58 10.55 3.44 2.23
CA PHE A 58 10.24 3.68 3.64
C PHE A 58 11.42 3.48 4.59
N PHE A 59 12.23 2.41 4.44
CA PHE A 59 13.30 2.15 5.41
C PHE A 59 14.62 2.86 5.08
N SER A 60 14.90 3.12 3.80
CA SER A 60 16.14 3.84 3.42
C SER A 60 16.04 5.35 3.69
N SER A 61 14.83 5.90 3.72
CA SER A 61 14.57 7.34 3.91
C SER A 61 14.65 7.79 5.37
N VAL A 62 14.85 6.86 6.32
CA VAL A 62 14.81 7.13 7.77
C VAL A 62 16.16 6.85 8.43
N THR A 63 16.66 7.83 9.19
CA THR A 63 17.92 7.75 9.93
C THR A 63 17.92 6.60 10.95
N PRO A 64 19.02 5.84 11.08
CA PRO A 64 19.16 4.82 12.13
C PRO A 64 18.90 5.39 13.53
N GLY A 65 18.11 4.69 14.35
CA GLY A 65 17.85 5.05 15.75
C GLY A 65 16.57 5.86 16.03
N SER A 66 15.72 6.14 15.03
CA SER A 66 14.51 6.97 15.18
C SER A 66 13.28 6.29 15.82
N GLY A 67 13.48 5.21 16.59
CA GLY A 67 12.39 4.45 17.23
C GLY A 67 11.65 3.49 16.29
N ASP A 68 10.48 3.02 16.73
CA ASP A 68 9.66 2.06 15.96
C ASP A 68 9.09 2.71 14.70
N ARG A 69 9.42 2.12 13.55
CA ARG A 69 9.06 2.62 12.22
C ARG A 69 7.90 1.82 11.68
N PHE A 70 6.68 2.19 12.04
CA PHE A 70 5.49 1.49 11.56
C PHE A 70 4.90 2.14 10.31
N MET A 71 4.56 1.30 9.34
CA MET A 71 3.75 1.62 8.18
C MET A 71 2.70 0.53 7.96
N GLY A 72 1.59 0.95 7.41
CA GLY A 72 0.55 0.10 6.85
C GLY A 72 -0.21 0.85 5.78
N GLY A 73 -0.96 0.14 4.97
CA GLY A 73 -1.74 0.77 3.92
C GLY A 73 -2.46 -0.20 3.01
N LEU A 74 -3.28 0.40 2.17
CA LEU A 74 -4.00 -0.25 1.09
C LEU A 74 -3.59 0.40 -0.21
N LEU A 75 -3.30 -0.42 -1.22
CA LEU A 75 -2.97 0.02 -2.56
C LEU A 75 -3.86 -0.70 -3.57
N LEU A 76 -4.59 0.08 -4.35
CA LEU A 76 -5.47 -0.37 -5.40
C LEU A 76 -4.76 -0.18 -6.74
N GLN A 77 -4.62 -1.25 -7.52
CA GLN A 77 -4.12 -1.21 -8.89
C GLN A 77 -5.18 -1.71 -9.86
N THR A 78 -5.33 -1.03 -10.97
CA THR A 78 -6.27 -1.38 -12.04
C THR A 78 -5.57 -1.27 -13.38
N SER A 79 -5.94 -2.14 -14.32
CA SER A 79 -5.43 -2.08 -15.69
C SER A 79 -6.59 -2.15 -16.65
N ASN A 80 -6.72 -1.11 -17.47
CA ASN A 80 -7.81 -0.90 -18.41
C ASN A 80 -9.19 -1.09 -17.76
N TRP A 81 -9.39 -0.49 -16.58
CA TRP A 81 -10.58 -0.72 -15.75
C TRP A 81 -11.90 -0.60 -16.53
N LYS A 82 -11.99 0.37 -17.43
CA LYS A 82 -13.20 0.61 -18.26
C LYS A 82 -13.56 -0.57 -19.15
N SER A 83 -12.59 -1.38 -19.58
CA SER A 83 -12.82 -2.54 -20.46
C SER A 83 -12.76 -3.87 -19.71
N THR A 84 -11.90 -3.98 -18.69
CA THR A 84 -11.69 -5.26 -17.97
C THR A 84 -12.53 -5.38 -16.71
N GLY A 85 -12.84 -4.25 -16.06
CA GLY A 85 -13.36 -4.21 -14.70
C GLY A 85 -12.45 -4.91 -13.69
N LYS A 86 -11.16 -5.11 -13.97
CA LYS A 86 -10.26 -5.90 -13.10
C LYS A 86 -9.26 -5.02 -12.35
N GLY A 87 -8.96 -5.42 -11.12
CA GLY A 87 -7.92 -4.81 -10.32
C GLY A 87 -7.39 -5.71 -9.22
N PHE A 88 -6.40 -5.20 -8.51
CA PHE A 88 -5.73 -5.83 -7.39
C PHE A 88 -5.76 -4.88 -6.19
N LEU A 89 -6.17 -5.39 -5.03
CA LEU A 89 -5.98 -4.72 -3.76
C LEU A 89 -4.78 -5.35 -3.08
N HIS A 90 -3.79 -4.52 -2.77
CA HIS A 90 -2.63 -4.87 -1.98
C HIS A 90 -2.82 -4.31 -0.57
N VAL A 91 -2.76 -5.19 0.43
CA VAL A 91 -2.72 -4.82 1.84
C VAL A 91 -1.28 -4.98 2.28
N PHE A 92 -0.67 -3.91 2.79
CA PHE A 92 0.71 -3.96 3.26
C PHE A 92 0.85 -3.38 4.66
N HIS A 93 1.74 -3.94 5.48
CA HIS A 93 2.13 -3.35 6.76
C HIS A 93 3.35 -4.03 7.37
N ASN A 94 4.07 -3.31 8.24
CA ASN A 94 5.04 -3.90 9.16
C ASN A 94 4.63 -3.78 10.64
N THR A 95 3.45 -3.21 10.93
CA THR A 95 2.82 -3.25 12.26
C THR A 95 2.53 -4.69 12.68
N PRO A 96 2.39 -5.00 13.99
CA PRO A 96 1.99 -6.33 14.45
C PRO A 96 0.68 -6.79 13.78
N THR A 97 -0.28 -5.88 13.63
CA THR A 97 -1.54 -6.13 12.94
C THR A 97 -1.99 -4.92 12.10
N LEU A 98 -2.81 -5.18 11.09
CA LEU A 98 -3.54 -4.16 10.32
C LEU A 98 -4.95 -4.68 10.01
N CYS A 99 -5.97 -3.95 10.47
CA CYS A 99 -7.35 -4.22 10.06
C CYS A 99 -7.63 -3.54 8.71
N TRP A 100 -8.29 -4.25 7.81
CA TRP A 100 -8.68 -3.72 6.52
C TRP A 100 -10.05 -4.26 6.09
N ALA A 101 -10.69 -3.53 5.20
CA ALA A 101 -11.96 -3.93 4.61
C ALA A 101 -12.09 -3.42 3.18
N MET A 102 -12.88 -4.12 2.38
CA MET A 102 -13.25 -3.70 1.04
C MET A 102 -14.66 -4.16 0.69
N ALA A 103 -15.29 -3.45 -0.24
CA ALA A 103 -16.55 -3.84 -0.86
C ALA A 103 -16.39 -3.76 -2.38
N SER A 104 -17.13 -4.60 -3.10
CA SER A 104 -17.20 -4.58 -4.56
C SER A 104 -18.66 -4.62 -4.99
N THR A 105 -19.00 -3.95 -6.09
CA THR A 105 -20.36 -3.92 -6.64
C THR A 105 -20.86 -5.27 -7.11
N ASN A 106 -19.96 -6.22 -7.41
CA ASN A 106 -20.31 -7.58 -7.82
C ASN A 106 -20.25 -8.62 -6.69
N ARG A 107 -20.03 -8.18 -5.43
CA ARG A 107 -20.08 -9.06 -4.27
C ARG A 107 -21.18 -8.58 -3.34
N GLU A 108 -22.04 -9.51 -2.93
CA GLU A 108 -23.14 -9.23 -2.01
C GLU A 108 -22.64 -8.75 -0.63
N LYS A 109 -21.46 -9.21 -0.20
CA LYS A 109 -20.91 -8.92 1.12
C LYS A 109 -19.56 -8.23 1.03
N ALA A 110 -19.36 -7.21 1.87
CA ALA A 110 -18.06 -6.63 2.13
C ALA A 110 -17.15 -7.68 2.78
N LYS A 111 -15.85 -7.59 2.48
CA LYS A 111 -14.80 -8.40 3.10
C LYS A 111 -14.08 -7.53 4.12
N ALA A 112 -13.87 -8.04 5.34
CA ALA A 112 -13.06 -7.40 6.36
C ALA A 112 -12.20 -8.45 7.05
N GLU A 113 -10.91 -8.16 7.23
CA GLU A 113 -9.95 -9.08 7.86
C GLU A 113 -8.94 -8.31 8.72
N MET A 114 -8.40 -8.98 9.73
CA MET A 114 -7.21 -8.54 10.45
C MET A 114 -6.00 -9.27 9.89
N SER A 115 -5.09 -8.52 9.29
CA SER A 115 -3.79 -9.02 8.84
C SER A 115 -2.81 -9.04 10.00
N TYR A 116 -2.04 -10.12 10.12
CA TYR A 116 -1.03 -10.30 11.17
C TYR A 116 0.35 -10.34 10.52
N ASN A 117 1.30 -9.59 11.07
CA ASN A 117 2.68 -9.66 10.61
C ASN A 117 3.40 -10.80 11.32
N ILE A 118 3.62 -11.91 10.61
CA ILE A 118 4.37 -13.08 11.10
C ILE A 118 5.85 -12.75 11.38
N HIS A 119 6.33 -11.60 10.90
CA HIS A 119 7.67 -11.07 11.10
C HIS A 119 7.66 -9.89 12.09
N SER A 120 6.75 -9.85 13.06
CA SER A 120 6.66 -8.75 14.04
C SER A 120 7.98 -8.42 14.76
N ASN A 121 8.88 -9.41 14.90
CA ASN A 121 10.22 -9.23 15.49
C ASN A 121 11.25 -8.59 14.52
N LEU A 122 10.93 -8.50 13.22
CA LEU A 122 11.76 -7.92 12.16
C LEU A 122 11.03 -6.70 11.60
N SER A 123 11.18 -5.55 12.27
CA SER A 123 10.49 -4.30 11.91
C SER A 123 10.81 -3.78 10.50
N SER A 124 11.79 -4.34 9.81
CA SER A 124 12.24 -3.95 8.47
C SER A 124 11.60 -4.72 7.31
N LYS A 125 10.75 -5.73 7.56
CA LYS A 125 10.11 -6.49 6.47
C LYS A 125 8.58 -6.35 6.51
N PRO A 126 7.96 -5.73 5.49
CA PRO A 126 6.51 -5.64 5.43
C PRO A 126 5.88 -6.97 5.02
N SER A 127 4.75 -7.28 5.64
CA SER A 127 3.79 -8.25 5.13
C SER A 127 3.01 -7.62 3.98
N VAL A 128 2.81 -8.38 2.90
CA VAL A 128 2.03 -7.97 1.73
C VAL A 128 1.04 -9.07 1.37
N ILE A 129 -0.24 -8.71 1.24
CA ILE A 129 -1.32 -9.59 0.78
C ILE A 129 -1.90 -8.97 -0.49
N THR A 130 -2.00 -9.75 -1.56
CA THR A 130 -2.60 -9.30 -2.83
C THR A 130 -3.91 -10.04 -3.09
N LEU A 131 -4.96 -9.29 -3.41
CA LEU A 131 -6.29 -9.79 -3.67
C LEU A 131 -6.75 -9.33 -5.05
N GLY A 132 -6.94 -10.28 -5.97
CA GLY A 132 -7.56 -9.99 -7.27
C GLY A 132 -9.07 -9.77 -7.14
N TYR A 133 -9.58 -8.79 -7.86
CA TYR A 133 -11.02 -8.54 -7.95
C TYR A 133 -11.42 -8.13 -9.37
N SER A 134 -12.70 -8.38 -9.68
CA SER A 134 -13.40 -7.80 -10.82
C SER A 134 -14.55 -6.95 -10.30
N ALA A 135 -15.05 -6.00 -11.08
CA ALA A 135 -16.36 -5.36 -10.94
C ALA A 135 -17.44 -6.16 -11.69
#